data_AF-B5HU50-F1
#
_entry.id   AF-B5HU50-F1
#
_cell.length_a   1.000
_cell.length_b   1.000
_cell.length_c   1.000
_cell.angle_alpha   90.00
_cell.angle_beta   90.00
_cell.angle_gamma   90.00
#
_symmetry.space_group_name_H-M   'P 1'
#
loop_
_entity.id
_entity.type
_entity.pdbx_description
1 polymer ?
#
loop_
_entity_poly.entity_id
_entity_poly.type
_entity_poly.pdbx_seq_one_letter_code
_entity_poly.pdbx_strand_id
1 'polypeptide(L)'
;MRSARELVPTPCHRVLFGQPLTRRYLTELPQGRKAARVGWLWRVRGGRSRSRAGGPRGVGLSVGAYNLVCVSSLALYRRYRPESFAEVIGQEHVTDPLQQALRNNRVNHAYLFSGPRGCGKTTSARILARCLNCEQGPTPTPCGTCQSCQDLARNGPGSIDVIEIDAASHGGVDDARELREKAFFGPASSRYKIYIIDEAHMVTSAGFNALLKVVEEPPEHLKFIFATTEPEKVIGTIRSRTHHYPFRLVPPGTLREYLGEVCGKENIPVEEGVLPLVVRAGQGSVRDSMSVMDQLLAGAREEGVTYAMATSLLGYTDGSLLDSVVEAFATGDGAAAFEVVDRVIEGGNDPRRFVTDLLERLRDLVILAAVPDAAEKGLIDAPADVIERMQAQAGTFGPAELSRAADLVNQGLTEMRGANSPRLQLELICARVLLPAAYGDERSVMARLDRIERGVDFSAGGGAPAMGYVPGPQAHGGAAPGPFAAAVPSSGAVPPSAAVPPSSAVQPQPQPQPQPQPQAPVPPGGGPAAARAAVRAAGAAGTPGGSGPGSGIPGTGIPGTGIPGGSLPGGGTQGGN
;
A
#
# COMPACT_ATOMS: atom_id res chain seq x y z
N MET A 1 2.63 -60.11 -6.58
CA MET A 1 2.86 -60.71 -5.25
C MET A 1 4.19 -60.22 -4.70
N ARG A 2 4.33 -60.15 -3.36
CA ARG A 2 5.52 -60.12 -2.46
C ARG A 2 6.93 -59.96 -3.11
N SER A 3 7.87 -59.19 -2.57
CA SER A 3 7.98 -58.59 -1.22
C SER A 3 8.82 -57.30 -1.23
N ALA A 4 8.59 -56.41 -0.27
CA ALA A 4 9.52 -55.32 0.05
C ALA A 4 10.77 -55.81 0.79
N ARG A 5 11.83 -54.98 0.75
CA ARG A 5 12.91 -54.90 1.74
C ARG A 5 13.35 -53.44 1.88
N GLU A 6 13.29 -52.92 3.10
CA GLU A 6 13.83 -51.61 3.44
C GLU A 6 15.36 -51.67 3.57
N LEU A 7 16.04 -50.55 3.37
CA LEU A 7 17.44 -50.35 3.75
C LEU A 7 17.59 -49.00 4.47
N VAL A 8 18.18 -49.05 5.66
CA VAL A 8 18.32 -47.92 6.59
C VAL A 8 19.56 -47.09 6.23
N PRO A 9 19.47 -45.75 6.15
CA PRO A 9 20.64 -44.89 6.03
C PRO A 9 21.28 -44.63 7.42
N THR A 10 22.56 -44.97 7.58
CA THR A 10 23.36 -44.62 8.76
C THR A 10 23.93 -43.19 8.66
N PRO A 11 24.18 -42.50 9.80
CA PRO A 11 24.41 -41.05 9.82
C PRO A 11 25.84 -40.60 9.48
N CYS A 12 25.98 -39.29 9.23
CA CYS A 12 27.14 -38.61 8.66
C CYS A 12 28.45 -38.71 9.47
N HIS A 13 29.57 -38.52 8.74
CA HIS A 13 30.92 -38.47 9.30
C HIS A 13 31.17 -37.28 10.25
N ARG A 14 32.00 -37.53 11.24
CA ARG A 14 32.31 -36.67 12.39
C ARG A 14 33.59 -35.86 12.14
N VAL A 15 33.47 -34.57 11.82
CA VAL A 15 34.63 -33.66 11.76
C VAL A 15 34.98 -33.16 13.17
N LEU A 16 36.26 -33.22 13.52
CA LEU A 16 36.76 -32.89 14.86
C LEU A 16 37.25 -31.43 14.92
N PHE A 17 36.62 -30.61 15.77
CA PHE A 17 37.23 -29.37 16.25
C PHE A 17 38.19 -29.66 17.40
N GLY A 18 39.38 -29.05 17.39
CA GLY A 18 40.39 -29.29 18.42
C GLY A 18 41.41 -28.17 18.58
N GLN A 19 41.68 -27.85 19.86
CA GLN A 19 42.75 -27.01 20.41
C GLN A 19 42.66 -25.47 20.19
N PRO A 20 42.85 -24.65 21.26
CA PRO A 20 42.94 -23.19 21.16
C PRO A 20 44.39 -22.71 21.01
N LEU A 21 44.58 -21.56 20.35
CA LEU A 21 45.87 -20.84 20.33
C LEU A 21 45.83 -19.59 21.22
N THR A 22 46.97 -19.26 21.82
CA THR A 22 47.05 -18.27 22.91
C THR A 22 47.95 -17.07 22.60
N ARG A 23 47.48 -15.90 23.05
CA ARG A 23 48.28 -14.75 23.55
C ARG A 23 48.97 -13.83 22.52
N ARG A 24 48.97 -12.52 22.87
CA ARG A 24 49.58 -11.35 22.18
C ARG A 24 48.84 -10.98 20.88
N TYR A 25 48.60 -9.71 20.56
CA TYR A 25 49.32 -8.49 20.94
C TYR A 25 48.54 -7.49 21.82
N LEU A 26 49.28 -6.55 22.39
CA LEU A 26 48.80 -5.34 23.07
C LEU A 26 49.67 -4.18 22.56
N THR A 27 49.06 -3.14 22.00
CA THR A 27 49.77 -1.92 21.56
C THR A 27 48.87 -0.70 21.77
N GLU A 28 49.50 0.38 22.21
CA GLU A 28 48.86 1.52 22.87
C GLU A 28 48.23 2.52 21.90
N LEU A 29 47.14 3.18 22.32
CA LEU A 29 46.76 4.52 21.84
C LEU A 29 46.30 5.40 23.04
N PRO A 30 46.48 6.73 22.98
CA PRO A 30 46.58 7.57 24.19
C PRO A 30 45.27 8.13 24.77
N GLN A 31 45.38 8.65 25.99
CA GLN A 31 44.29 9.23 26.80
C GLN A 31 43.74 10.55 26.21
N GLY A 32 42.41 10.75 26.27
CA GLY A 32 41.77 11.86 25.52
C GLY A 32 40.42 12.42 26.02
N ARG A 33 40.34 12.86 27.28
CA ARG A 33 39.32 13.79 27.86
C ARG A 33 37.83 13.33 28.05
N LYS A 34 37.40 13.52 29.31
CA LYS A 34 36.07 13.96 29.79
C LYS A 34 34.83 13.08 29.54
N ALA A 35 34.42 12.37 30.58
CA ALA A 35 33.06 11.86 30.73
C ALA A 35 32.06 12.98 31.12
N ALA A 36 30.80 12.82 30.71
CA ALA A 36 29.64 13.51 31.28
C ALA A 36 28.69 12.47 31.88
N ARG A 37 28.21 12.70 33.10
CA ARG A 37 27.26 11.80 33.79
C ARG A 37 25.83 12.24 33.49
N VAL A 38 24.98 11.32 33.03
CA VAL A 38 23.56 11.32 33.37
C VAL A 38 23.24 9.91 33.86
N GLY A 39 22.79 9.79 35.11
CA GLY A 39 22.51 8.49 35.73
C GLY A 39 21.05 8.42 36.15
N TRP A 40 20.35 7.37 35.73
CA TRP A 40 19.02 7.02 36.23
C TRP A 40 19.13 5.79 37.14
N LEU A 41 18.56 5.89 38.33
CA LEU A 41 18.85 4.99 39.45
C LEU A 41 17.63 4.13 39.79
N TRP A 42 17.57 2.89 39.30
CA TRP A 42 16.62 1.90 39.81
C TRP A 42 17.22 1.10 40.97
N ARG A 43 16.49 1.06 42.09
CA ARG A 43 16.96 0.55 43.39
C ARG A 43 16.24 -0.74 43.77
N VAL A 44 16.86 -1.90 43.50
CA VAL A 44 16.39 -3.18 44.02
C VAL A 44 16.82 -3.35 45.48
N ARG A 45 15.90 -3.78 46.35
CA ARG A 45 16.06 -3.76 47.82
C ARG A 45 16.32 -5.17 48.38
N GLY A 46 17.56 -5.64 48.29
CA GLY A 46 17.96 -6.97 48.79
C GLY A 46 18.21 -7.00 50.30
N GLY A 47 17.36 -7.69 51.06
CA GLY A 47 17.56 -7.95 52.49
C GLY A 47 18.51 -9.12 52.77
N ARG A 48 19.29 -9.03 53.86
CA ARG A 48 20.15 -10.14 54.34
C ARG A 48 19.45 -10.95 55.43
N SER A 49 19.60 -12.28 55.38
CA SER A 49 19.71 -13.12 56.57
C SER A 49 20.77 -14.22 56.33
N ARG A 50 21.20 -14.91 57.39
CA ARG A 50 22.20 -15.99 57.36
C ARG A 50 21.55 -17.29 57.85
N SER A 51 21.93 -18.46 57.32
CA SER A 51 22.91 -19.34 57.99
C SER A 51 22.93 -20.80 57.47
N ARG A 52 24.06 -21.49 57.76
CA ARG A 52 24.26 -22.94 57.92
C ARG A 52 23.85 -23.92 56.79
N ALA A 53 24.85 -24.20 55.96
CA ALA A 53 25.46 -25.53 55.75
C ALA A 53 24.57 -26.80 55.85
N GLY A 54 24.40 -27.48 54.72
CA GLY A 54 23.96 -28.87 54.63
C GLY A 54 23.99 -29.35 53.17
N GLY A 55 24.87 -30.31 52.85
CA GLY A 55 24.76 -31.12 51.63
C GLY A 55 24.25 -32.53 51.97
N PRO A 56 24.15 -33.47 51.00
CA PRO A 56 24.67 -33.41 49.63
C PRO A 56 23.63 -33.87 48.57
N ARG A 57 24.14 -34.41 47.44
CA ARG A 57 23.45 -35.03 46.29
C ARG A 57 22.98 -34.05 45.22
N GLY A 58 23.64 -34.11 44.06
CA GLY A 58 23.23 -33.37 42.88
C GLY A 58 22.11 -34.07 42.12
N VAL A 59 21.13 -33.29 41.67
CA VAL A 59 20.24 -33.66 40.57
C VAL A 59 20.79 -33.00 39.32
N GLY A 60 21.09 -33.78 38.29
CA GLY A 60 21.62 -33.25 37.04
C GLY A 60 20.53 -32.50 36.27
N LEU A 61 20.51 -31.18 36.35
CA LEU A 61 19.76 -30.36 35.39
C LEU A 61 20.43 -30.49 34.02
N SER A 62 19.90 -31.39 33.19
CA SER A 62 20.10 -31.34 31.75
C SER A 62 19.55 -30.00 31.26
N VAL A 63 20.45 -29.09 30.87
CA VAL A 63 20.06 -27.90 30.10
C VAL A 63 19.56 -28.42 28.77
N GLY A 64 18.23 -28.53 28.64
CA GLY A 64 17.59 -28.92 27.39
C GLY A 64 18.04 -27.98 26.28
N ALA A 65 18.45 -28.54 25.15
CA ALA A 65 18.70 -27.75 23.96
C ALA A 65 17.34 -27.19 23.49
N TYR A 66 17.03 -25.96 23.89
CA TYR A 66 15.89 -25.21 23.35
C TYR A 66 15.96 -25.26 21.83
N ASN A 67 14.82 -25.51 21.18
CA ASN A 67 14.76 -25.62 19.72
C ASN A 67 15.25 -24.33 19.08
N LEU A 68 16.51 -24.33 18.60
CA LEU A 68 16.93 -23.46 17.52
C LEU A 68 16.23 -23.94 16.25
N VAL A 69 14.95 -23.57 16.14
CA VAL A 69 14.34 -23.38 14.83
C VAL A 69 15.28 -22.45 14.08
N CYS A 70 15.84 -22.92 12.97
CA CYS A 70 16.85 -22.18 12.22
C CYS A 70 16.16 -21.09 11.41
N VAL A 71 15.65 -20.06 12.12
CA VAL A 71 15.09 -18.85 11.53
C VAL A 71 16.24 -18.14 10.82
N SER A 72 16.39 -18.45 9.54
CA SER A 72 17.25 -17.70 8.62
C SER A 72 16.87 -16.23 8.74
N SER A 73 17.83 -15.37 9.11
CA SER A 73 17.62 -13.94 9.34
C SER A 73 17.25 -13.15 8.08
N LEU A 74 17.05 -13.85 6.96
CA LEU A 74 16.51 -13.34 5.71
C LEU A 74 14.98 -13.52 5.69
N ALA A 75 14.29 -12.38 5.63
CA ALA A 75 12.86 -12.23 5.41
C ALA A 75 12.34 -13.10 4.24
N LEU A 76 11.09 -13.58 4.34
CA LEU A 76 10.44 -14.46 3.36
C LEU A 76 10.65 -14.02 1.91
N TYR A 77 10.43 -12.74 1.59
CA TYR A 77 10.52 -12.22 0.22
C TYR A 77 11.93 -12.31 -0.41
N ARG A 78 12.98 -12.54 0.40
CA ARG A 78 14.34 -12.83 -0.07
C ARG A 78 14.56 -14.34 -0.20
N ARG A 79 14.12 -15.10 0.82
CA ARG A 79 14.30 -16.56 0.93
C ARG A 79 13.56 -17.33 -0.16
N TYR A 80 12.34 -16.88 -0.50
CA TYR A 80 11.45 -17.44 -1.52
C TYR A 80 11.45 -16.62 -2.83
N ARG A 81 12.51 -15.86 -3.10
CA ARG A 81 12.63 -15.09 -4.36
C ARG A 81 12.86 -16.03 -5.55
N PRO A 82 12.00 -16.07 -6.59
CA PRO A 82 12.17 -16.94 -7.76
C PRO A 82 13.57 -16.91 -8.39
N GLU A 83 14.14 -18.08 -8.74
CA GLU A 83 15.42 -18.23 -9.47
C GLU A 83 15.24 -18.62 -10.95
N SER A 84 14.09 -19.16 -11.33
CA SER A 84 13.73 -19.54 -12.68
C SER A 84 12.37 -18.94 -13.08
N PHE A 85 12.10 -18.85 -14.38
CA PHE A 85 10.80 -18.34 -14.86
C PHE A 85 9.60 -19.21 -14.46
N ALA A 86 9.83 -20.49 -14.15
CA ALA A 86 8.80 -21.41 -13.66
C ALA A 86 8.42 -21.19 -12.17
N GLU A 87 9.22 -20.45 -11.41
CA GLU A 87 8.91 -20.07 -10.02
C GLU A 87 8.15 -18.73 -9.93
N VAL A 88 7.95 -18.02 -11.05
CA VAL A 88 7.32 -16.68 -11.07
C VAL A 88 5.81 -16.81 -11.24
N ILE A 89 5.08 -16.60 -10.14
CA ILE A 89 3.60 -16.72 -10.09
C ILE A 89 2.86 -15.55 -10.75
N GLY A 90 1.82 -15.85 -11.54
CA GLY A 90 0.82 -14.89 -12.02
C GLY A 90 1.34 -13.88 -13.05
N GLN A 91 2.40 -14.24 -13.80
CA GLN A 91 3.00 -13.39 -14.84
C GLN A 91 3.25 -14.18 -16.14
N GLU A 92 2.44 -15.21 -16.40
CA GLU A 92 2.59 -16.17 -17.51
C GLU A 92 2.64 -15.46 -18.87
N HIS A 93 1.86 -14.38 -19.01
CA HIS A 93 1.84 -13.48 -20.18
C HIS A 93 3.15 -12.70 -20.43
N VAL A 94 4.10 -12.74 -19.49
CA VAL A 94 5.46 -12.21 -19.65
C VAL A 94 6.49 -13.34 -19.67
N THR A 95 6.38 -14.33 -18.78
CA THR A 95 7.38 -15.39 -18.64
C THR A 95 7.41 -16.36 -19.81
N ASP A 96 6.27 -16.74 -20.39
CA ASP A 96 6.24 -17.67 -21.52
C ASP A 96 6.79 -17.05 -22.83
N PRO A 97 6.44 -15.81 -23.21
CA PRO A 97 7.11 -15.13 -24.33
C PRO A 97 8.62 -14.94 -24.12
N LEU A 98 9.09 -14.66 -22.90
CA LEU A 98 10.52 -14.56 -22.59
C LEU A 98 11.23 -15.92 -22.72
N GLN A 99 10.65 -16.98 -22.16
CA GLN A 99 11.16 -18.34 -22.31
C GLN A 99 11.21 -18.77 -23.79
N GLN A 100 10.18 -18.46 -24.58
CA GLN A 100 10.17 -18.81 -25.99
C GLN A 100 11.14 -17.97 -26.83
N ALA A 101 11.36 -16.69 -26.48
CA ALA A 101 12.41 -15.87 -27.08
C ALA A 101 13.80 -16.45 -26.82
N LEU A 102 14.07 -16.93 -25.60
CA LEU A 102 15.31 -17.64 -25.24
C LEU A 102 15.48 -18.94 -26.02
N ARG A 103 14.46 -19.82 -26.07
CA ARG A 103 14.47 -21.07 -26.87
C ARG A 103 14.75 -20.82 -28.35
N ASN A 104 14.18 -19.75 -28.91
CA ASN A 104 14.35 -19.38 -30.31
C ASN A 104 15.64 -18.58 -30.58
N ASN A 105 16.49 -18.35 -29.57
CA ASN A 105 17.67 -17.46 -29.60
C ASN A 105 17.37 -16.04 -30.16
N ARG A 106 16.16 -15.52 -29.89
CA ARG A 106 15.72 -14.17 -30.28
C ARG A 106 15.85 -13.19 -29.11
N VAL A 107 17.08 -13.03 -28.64
CA VAL A 107 17.42 -12.15 -27.52
C VAL A 107 17.60 -10.71 -28.03
N ASN A 108 16.77 -9.79 -27.54
CA ASN A 108 16.84 -8.38 -27.91
C ASN A 108 17.91 -7.63 -27.11
N HIS A 109 18.33 -6.47 -27.61
CA HIS A 109 19.36 -5.66 -26.95
C HIS A 109 18.82 -4.87 -25.74
N ALA A 110 17.54 -4.51 -25.72
CA ALA A 110 16.92 -3.76 -24.64
C ALA A 110 15.50 -4.25 -24.30
N TYR A 111 15.21 -4.35 -23.02
CA TYR A 111 13.92 -4.77 -22.44
C TYR A 111 13.38 -3.69 -21.51
N LEU A 112 12.05 -3.48 -21.50
CA LEU A 112 11.36 -2.59 -20.57
C LEU A 112 10.30 -3.39 -19.80
N PHE A 113 10.54 -3.60 -18.51
CA PHE A 113 9.63 -4.29 -17.60
C PHE A 113 8.85 -3.23 -16.81
N SER A 114 7.58 -3.03 -17.14
CA SER A 114 6.73 -2.04 -16.47
C SER A 114 5.68 -2.69 -15.61
N GLY A 115 5.22 -2.01 -14.55
CA GLY A 115 4.03 -2.40 -13.81
C GLY A 115 4.16 -2.06 -12.33
N PRO A 116 3.15 -2.34 -11.50
CA PRO A 116 3.13 -2.01 -10.07
C PRO A 116 4.38 -2.45 -9.30
N ARG A 117 4.57 -1.91 -8.08
CA ARG A 117 5.66 -2.39 -7.23
C ARG A 117 5.40 -3.83 -6.78
N GLY A 118 6.46 -4.58 -6.52
CA GLY A 118 6.37 -5.91 -5.88
C GLY A 118 5.82 -7.08 -6.72
N CYS A 119 5.38 -6.85 -7.97
CA CYS A 119 4.97 -7.90 -8.92
C CYS A 119 6.12 -8.70 -9.57
N GLY A 120 7.37 -8.50 -9.14
CA GLY A 120 8.50 -9.32 -9.57
C GLY A 120 9.37 -8.80 -10.72
N LYS A 121 9.21 -7.54 -11.17
CA LYS A 121 10.01 -6.90 -12.26
C LYS A 121 11.52 -7.17 -12.15
N THR A 122 12.16 -6.70 -11.07
CA THR A 122 13.61 -6.81 -10.82
C THR A 122 14.07 -8.25 -10.57
N THR A 123 13.18 -9.12 -10.09
CA THR A 123 13.46 -10.56 -9.97
C THR A 123 13.49 -11.20 -11.35
N SER A 124 12.53 -10.90 -12.22
CA SER A 124 12.49 -11.37 -13.60
C SER A 124 13.67 -10.83 -14.42
N ALA A 125 14.17 -9.64 -14.10
CA ALA A 125 15.39 -9.08 -14.68
C ALA A 125 16.65 -9.90 -14.30
N ARG A 126 16.80 -10.25 -13.01
CA ARG A 126 17.85 -11.18 -12.54
C ARG A 126 17.74 -12.56 -13.21
N ILE A 127 16.53 -13.12 -13.29
CA ILE A 127 16.29 -14.42 -13.94
C ILE A 127 16.68 -14.35 -15.42
N LEU A 128 16.26 -13.31 -16.16
CA LEU A 128 16.67 -13.12 -17.55
C LEU A 128 18.20 -13.01 -17.69
N ALA A 129 18.87 -12.26 -16.81
CA ALA A 129 20.33 -12.17 -16.81
C ALA A 129 21.01 -13.54 -16.58
N ARG A 130 20.51 -14.33 -15.62
CA ARG A 130 20.98 -15.70 -15.35
C ARG A 130 20.71 -16.67 -16.51
N CYS A 131 19.56 -16.54 -17.18
CA CYS A 131 19.22 -17.30 -18.40
C CYS A 131 20.13 -16.98 -19.61
N LEU A 132 20.65 -15.75 -19.68
CA LEU A 132 21.54 -15.28 -20.75
C LEU A 132 23.02 -15.60 -20.49
N ASN A 133 23.46 -15.51 -19.23
CA ASN A 133 24.87 -15.69 -18.84
C ASN A 133 25.21 -17.08 -18.27
N CYS A 134 24.22 -17.97 -18.10
CA CYS A 134 24.45 -19.40 -17.88
C CYS A 134 25.38 -19.99 -18.97
N GLU A 135 26.29 -20.89 -18.58
CA GLU A 135 27.23 -21.54 -19.51
C GLU A 135 26.50 -22.34 -20.61
N GLN A 136 25.37 -22.96 -20.24
CA GLN A 136 24.44 -23.66 -21.14
C GLN A 136 23.44 -22.70 -21.83
N GLY A 137 23.66 -21.38 -21.75
CA GLY A 137 22.75 -20.36 -22.26
C GLY A 137 23.07 -19.87 -23.69
N PRO A 138 22.16 -19.12 -24.34
CA PRO A 138 20.86 -18.69 -23.83
C PRO A 138 19.87 -19.85 -23.65
N THR A 139 19.23 -19.94 -22.48
CA THR A 139 18.31 -21.03 -22.13
C THR A 139 17.17 -20.52 -21.25
N PRO A 140 15.92 -20.98 -21.40
CA PRO A 140 14.82 -20.66 -20.47
C PRO A 140 15.03 -21.24 -19.06
N THR A 141 15.85 -22.30 -18.95
CA THR A 141 16.07 -23.07 -17.72
C THR A 141 17.56 -23.04 -17.37
N PRO A 142 18.02 -22.10 -16.52
CA PRO A 142 19.43 -21.96 -16.19
C PRO A 142 19.89 -23.10 -15.27
N CYS A 143 21.10 -23.61 -15.48
CA CYS A 143 21.57 -24.85 -14.84
C CYS A 143 21.69 -24.80 -13.30
N GLY A 144 21.76 -23.62 -12.69
CA GLY A 144 21.90 -23.43 -11.24
C GLY A 144 23.28 -23.74 -10.67
N THR A 145 24.13 -24.47 -11.41
CA THR A 145 25.42 -24.99 -10.91
C THR A 145 26.65 -24.24 -11.41
N CYS A 146 26.60 -23.56 -12.56
CA CYS A 146 27.74 -22.78 -13.05
C CYS A 146 27.98 -21.50 -12.25
N GLN A 147 29.19 -20.92 -12.32
CA GLN A 147 29.56 -19.75 -11.51
C GLN A 147 28.60 -18.58 -11.71
N SER A 148 28.25 -18.23 -12.96
CA SER A 148 27.28 -17.16 -13.25
C SER A 148 25.88 -17.44 -12.68
N CYS A 149 25.45 -18.71 -12.59
CA CYS A 149 24.18 -19.06 -11.93
C CYS A 149 24.25 -18.92 -10.41
N GLN A 150 25.41 -19.23 -9.80
CA GLN A 150 25.65 -19.07 -8.35
C GLN A 150 25.77 -17.59 -7.96
N ASP A 151 26.52 -16.79 -8.74
CA ASP A 151 26.67 -15.34 -8.56
C ASP A 151 25.32 -14.61 -8.60
N LEU A 152 24.38 -15.11 -9.42
CA LEU A 152 23.04 -14.58 -9.63
C LEU A 152 21.93 -15.35 -8.87
N ALA A 153 22.30 -16.25 -7.96
CA ALA A 153 21.34 -16.94 -7.08
C ALA A 153 20.75 -16.01 -6.00
N ARG A 154 19.72 -16.44 -5.27
CA ARG A 154 19.03 -15.66 -4.23
C ARG A 154 19.97 -14.99 -3.22
N ASN A 155 21.06 -15.70 -2.88
CA ASN A 155 22.07 -15.31 -1.90
C ASN A 155 23.49 -15.23 -2.54
N GLY A 156 23.57 -15.08 -3.86
CA GLY A 156 24.86 -14.96 -4.57
C GLY A 156 25.58 -13.65 -4.25
N PRO A 157 26.91 -13.58 -4.42
CA PRO A 157 27.70 -12.36 -4.23
C PRO A 157 27.39 -11.24 -5.25
N GLY A 158 26.62 -11.53 -6.31
CA GLY A 158 26.48 -10.67 -7.48
C GLY A 158 27.54 -11.00 -8.54
N SER A 159 27.21 -10.77 -9.81
CA SER A 159 28.13 -11.01 -10.93
C SER A 159 28.71 -9.69 -11.44
N ILE A 160 30.00 -9.67 -11.74
CA ILE A 160 30.71 -8.49 -12.29
C ILE A 160 30.09 -8.03 -13.63
N ASP A 161 29.53 -8.98 -14.39
CA ASP A 161 28.92 -8.73 -15.70
C ASP A 161 27.42 -8.36 -15.64
N VAL A 162 26.81 -8.35 -14.45
CA VAL A 162 25.40 -7.97 -14.26
C VAL A 162 25.32 -6.83 -13.25
N ILE A 163 25.25 -5.60 -13.78
CA ILE A 163 25.32 -4.38 -12.98
C ILE A 163 23.89 -3.89 -12.72
N GLU A 164 23.47 -3.97 -11.46
CA GLU A 164 22.18 -3.47 -10.97
C GLU A 164 22.30 -2.04 -10.44
N ILE A 165 21.34 -1.20 -10.84
CA ILE A 165 21.37 0.24 -10.58
C ILE A 165 19.97 0.69 -10.17
N ASP A 166 19.83 1.19 -8.95
CA ASP A 166 18.65 1.92 -8.51
C ASP A 166 18.71 3.36 -9.02
N ALA A 167 17.82 3.71 -9.95
CA ALA A 167 17.73 5.05 -10.52
C ALA A 167 17.19 6.11 -9.55
N ALA A 168 16.55 5.72 -8.43
CA ALA A 168 16.20 6.67 -7.37
C ALA A 168 17.44 7.20 -6.64
N SER A 169 18.53 6.41 -6.63
CA SER A 169 19.82 6.75 -6.02
C SER A 169 20.87 7.23 -7.05
N HIS A 170 20.85 6.70 -8.27
CA HIS A 170 21.87 6.92 -9.33
C HIS A 170 21.25 7.27 -10.69
N GLY A 171 20.23 8.13 -10.70
CA GLY A 171 19.50 8.60 -11.90
C GLY A 171 20.13 9.81 -12.61
N GLY A 172 21.35 10.19 -12.23
CA GLY A 172 22.02 11.41 -12.67
C GLY A 172 22.54 11.36 -14.11
N VAL A 173 22.92 12.54 -14.62
CA VAL A 173 23.52 12.68 -15.96
C VAL A 173 24.93 12.09 -15.99
N ASP A 174 25.67 12.21 -14.88
CA ASP A 174 27.05 11.74 -14.79
C ASP A 174 27.13 10.23 -14.53
N ASP A 175 26.21 9.66 -13.75
CA ASP A 175 26.00 8.20 -13.66
C ASP A 175 25.78 7.61 -15.07
N ALA A 176 24.87 8.20 -15.83
CA ALA A 176 24.57 7.80 -17.20
C ALA A 176 25.75 7.95 -18.19
N ARG A 177 26.63 8.94 -17.99
CA ARG A 177 27.87 9.10 -18.78
C ARG A 177 28.90 8.02 -18.43
N GLU A 178 29.11 7.76 -17.15
CA GLU A 178 30.03 6.72 -16.67
C GLU A 178 29.56 5.33 -17.14
N LEU A 179 28.25 5.06 -17.11
CA LEU A 179 27.66 3.82 -17.63
C LEU A 179 27.87 3.65 -19.12
N ARG A 180 27.61 4.70 -19.92
CA ARG A 180 27.91 4.72 -21.36
C ARG A 180 29.37 4.39 -21.63
N GLU A 181 30.30 4.97 -20.87
CA GLU A 181 31.75 4.74 -21.05
C GLU A 181 32.14 3.32 -20.62
N LYS A 182 31.58 2.81 -19.53
CA LYS A 182 31.77 1.42 -19.07
C LYS A 182 31.13 0.38 -20.00
N ALA A 183 30.12 0.74 -20.78
CA ALA A 183 29.36 -0.18 -21.64
C ALA A 183 30.13 -0.71 -22.85
N PHE A 184 31.08 0.06 -23.39
CA PHE A 184 31.89 -0.35 -24.55
C PHE A 184 32.90 -1.46 -24.22
N PHE A 185 33.35 -1.57 -22.96
CA PHE A 185 34.17 -2.70 -22.54
C PHE A 185 33.33 -3.99 -22.50
N GLY A 186 33.89 -5.08 -23.01
CA GLY A 186 33.29 -6.41 -22.98
C GLY A 186 33.02 -6.95 -21.55
N PRO A 187 32.33 -8.09 -21.45
CA PRO A 187 32.20 -8.83 -20.20
C PRO A 187 33.55 -9.43 -19.75
N ALA A 188 33.70 -9.68 -18.46
CA ALA A 188 34.89 -10.22 -17.83
C ALA A 188 34.94 -11.75 -17.80
N SER A 189 33.79 -12.42 -17.62
CA SER A 189 33.70 -13.89 -17.58
C SER A 189 32.43 -14.46 -18.24
N SER A 190 31.38 -13.66 -18.35
CA SER A 190 30.06 -14.07 -18.87
C SER A 190 29.92 -13.82 -20.38
N ARG A 191 28.86 -14.38 -21.00
CA ARG A 191 28.55 -14.18 -22.42
C ARG A 191 28.12 -12.74 -22.75
N TYR A 192 27.34 -12.12 -21.86
CA TYR A 192 26.82 -10.77 -22.04
C TYR A 192 27.10 -9.90 -20.81
N LYS A 193 27.28 -8.61 -21.07
CA LYS A 193 27.29 -7.56 -20.05
C LYS A 193 25.90 -6.95 -19.96
N ILE A 194 25.30 -6.99 -18.78
CA ILE A 194 23.87 -6.72 -18.58
C ILE A 194 23.70 -5.59 -17.58
N TYR A 195 23.07 -4.49 -18.01
CA TYR A 195 22.67 -3.40 -17.12
C TYR A 195 21.20 -3.57 -16.74
N ILE A 196 20.91 -3.72 -15.45
CA ILE A 196 19.57 -3.71 -14.89
C ILE A 196 19.36 -2.36 -14.20
N ILE A 197 18.48 -1.52 -14.75
CA ILE A 197 18.18 -0.19 -14.23
C ILE A 197 16.78 -0.25 -13.62
N ASP A 198 16.70 -0.29 -12.28
CA ASP A 198 15.44 -0.36 -11.54
C ASP A 198 14.88 1.03 -11.21
N GLU A 199 13.56 1.10 -11.09
CA GLU A 199 12.74 2.32 -11.04
C GLU A 199 13.18 3.42 -12.04
N ALA A 200 13.40 3.00 -13.30
CA ALA A 200 13.97 3.80 -14.39
C ALA A 200 13.19 5.11 -14.71
N HIS A 201 11.96 5.29 -14.25
CA HIS A 201 11.26 6.59 -14.32
C HIS A 201 11.93 7.70 -13.49
N MET A 202 12.83 7.34 -12.56
CA MET A 202 13.64 8.28 -11.77
C MET A 202 14.90 8.75 -12.50
N VAL A 203 15.28 8.13 -13.63
CA VAL A 203 16.41 8.60 -14.45
C VAL A 203 16.07 9.96 -15.05
N THR A 204 16.93 10.95 -14.83
CA THR A 204 16.77 12.29 -15.38
C THR A 204 16.73 12.28 -16.91
N SER A 205 15.96 13.16 -17.54
CA SER A 205 15.84 13.23 -19.01
C SER A 205 17.20 13.43 -19.70
N ALA A 206 18.12 14.15 -19.06
CA ALA A 206 19.49 14.32 -19.54
C ALA A 206 20.36 13.06 -19.36
N GLY A 207 20.13 12.25 -18.32
CA GLY A 207 20.71 10.92 -18.16
C GLY A 207 20.24 9.95 -19.24
N PHE A 208 18.92 9.86 -19.50
CA PHE A 208 18.40 9.08 -20.63
C PHE A 208 19.00 9.54 -21.97
N ASN A 209 19.11 10.85 -22.21
CA ASN A 209 19.73 11.38 -23.43
C ASN A 209 21.23 11.05 -23.54
N ALA A 210 21.95 10.84 -22.44
CA ALA A 210 23.33 10.36 -22.45
C ALA A 210 23.42 8.85 -22.79
N LEU A 211 22.44 8.06 -22.36
CA LEU A 211 22.33 6.63 -22.68
C LEU A 211 21.83 6.37 -24.11
N LEU A 212 21.01 7.25 -24.70
CA LEU A 212 20.32 7.03 -25.99
C LEU A 212 21.19 6.33 -27.02
N LYS A 213 22.36 6.90 -27.37
CA LYS A 213 23.27 6.33 -28.39
C LYS A 213 23.62 4.86 -28.16
N VAL A 214 23.80 4.43 -26.91
CA VAL A 214 24.13 3.04 -26.55
C VAL A 214 22.89 2.13 -26.59
N VAL A 215 21.69 2.71 -26.49
CA VAL A 215 20.41 1.99 -26.62
C VAL A 215 19.96 1.93 -28.10
N GLU A 216 20.35 2.89 -28.94
CA GLU A 216 20.09 2.85 -30.38
C GLU A 216 21.08 1.94 -31.14
N GLU A 217 22.37 2.01 -30.80
CA GLU A 217 23.45 1.22 -31.42
C GLU A 217 24.28 0.47 -30.34
N PRO A 218 23.69 -0.51 -29.63
CA PRO A 218 24.39 -1.29 -28.60
C PRO A 218 25.42 -2.26 -29.20
N PRO A 219 26.61 -2.42 -28.56
CA PRO A 219 27.51 -3.55 -28.83
C PRO A 219 26.82 -4.91 -28.67
N GLU A 220 27.21 -5.90 -29.47
CA GLU A 220 26.56 -7.23 -29.47
C GLU A 220 26.56 -7.93 -28.10
N HIS A 221 27.64 -7.72 -27.32
CA HIS A 221 27.79 -8.26 -25.96
C HIS A 221 26.93 -7.55 -24.91
N LEU A 222 26.31 -6.41 -25.23
CA LEU A 222 25.62 -5.56 -24.26
C LEU A 222 24.11 -5.81 -24.25
N LYS A 223 23.49 -5.83 -23.07
CA LYS A 223 22.02 -5.92 -22.89
C LYS A 223 21.55 -4.93 -21.83
N PHE A 224 20.40 -4.29 -22.05
CA PHE A 224 19.73 -3.43 -21.08
C PHE A 224 18.39 -4.04 -20.62
N ILE A 225 18.10 -3.95 -19.33
CA ILE A 225 16.79 -4.27 -18.75
C ILE A 225 16.37 -3.10 -17.85
N PHE A 226 15.45 -2.28 -18.35
CA PHE A 226 14.83 -1.20 -17.59
C PHE A 226 13.63 -1.75 -16.82
N ALA A 227 13.55 -1.55 -15.50
CA ALA A 227 12.37 -1.83 -14.70
C ALA A 227 11.74 -0.53 -14.19
N THR A 228 10.41 -0.42 -14.18
CA THR A 228 9.72 0.82 -13.73
C THR A 228 8.30 0.56 -13.24
N THR A 229 7.81 1.36 -12.29
CA THR A 229 6.37 1.53 -12.01
C THR A 229 5.63 2.30 -13.10
N GLU A 230 6.26 3.35 -13.64
CA GLU A 230 5.63 4.38 -14.47
C GLU A 230 6.23 4.38 -15.90
N PRO A 231 5.66 3.61 -16.85
CA PRO A 231 6.21 3.49 -18.21
C PRO A 231 6.01 4.73 -19.08
N GLU A 232 5.01 5.58 -18.77
CA GLU A 232 4.76 6.87 -19.43
C GLU A 232 5.82 7.92 -19.11
N LYS A 233 6.42 7.90 -17.91
CA LYS A 233 7.55 8.77 -17.53
C LYS A 233 8.85 8.43 -18.26
N VAL A 234 9.02 7.19 -18.72
CA VAL A 234 10.17 6.80 -19.56
C VAL A 234 10.05 7.46 -20.93
N ILE A 235 11.11 8.10 -21.41
CA ILE A 235 11.06 8.88 -22.66
C ILE A 235 10.73 7.98 -23.87
N GLY A 236 9.90 8.51 -24.76
CA GLY A 236 9.34 7.74 -25.89
C GLY A 236 10.39 7.11 -26.80
N THR A 237 11.56 7.74 -26.95
CA THR A 237 12.72 7.27 -27.75
C THR A 237 13.46 6.09 -27.15
N ILE A 238 13.36 5.86 -25.84
CA ILE A 238 13.81 4.62 -25.18
C ILE A 238 12.71 3.57 -25.32
N ARG A 239 11.46 3.93 -25.01
CA ARG A 239 10.31 3.01 -25.08
C ARG A 239 10.09 2.42 -26.49
N SER A 240 10.39 3.16 -27.55
CA SER A 240 10.32 2.69 -28.95
C SER A 240 11.48 1.78 -29.38
N ARG A 241 12.51 1.61 -28.53
CA ARG A 241 13.69 0.75 -28.78
C ARG A 241 13.79 -0.43 -27.80
N THR A 242 12.92 -0.48 -26.79
CA THR A 242 12.84 -1.57 -25.81
C THR A 242 11.70 -2.53 -26.12
N HIS A 243 11.92 -3.84 -25.96
CA HIS A 243 10.80 -4.79 -25.90
C HIS A 243 10.06 -4.65 -24.58
N HIS A 244 8.81 -4.17 -24.65
CA HIS A 244 7.99 -3.79 -23.50
C HIS A 244 7.15 -4.96 -22.99
N TYR A 245 7.32 -5.30 -21.71
CA TYR A 245 6.59 -6.36 -21.00
C TYR A 245 5.85 -5.78 -19.78
N PRO A 246 4.50 -5.75 -19.79
CA PRO A 246 3.70 -5.21 -18.70
C PRO A 246 3.36 -6.28 -17.65
N PHE A 247 4.03 -6.23 -16.51
CA PHE A 247 3.72 -7.00 -15.31
C PHE A 247 2.43 -6.50 -14.65
N ARG A 248 1.68 -7.40 -14.02
CA ARG A 248 0.38 -7.14 -13.39
C ARG A 248 0.42 -7.45 -11.89
N LEU A 249 -0.60 -7.05 -11.14
CA LEU A 249 -0.81 -7.58 -9.78
C LEU A 249 -1.26 -9.04 -9.88
N VAL A 250 -0.87 -9.87 -8.92
CA VAL A 250 -1.25 -11.29 -8.90
C VAL A 250 -2.68 -11.43 -8.35
N PRO A 251 -3.54 -12.28 -8.96
CA PRO A 251 -4.89 -12.52 -8.45
C PRO A 251 -4.92 -13.01 -7.00
N PRO A 252 -5.93 -12.63 -6.19
CA PRO A 252 -6.03 -13.03 -4.78
C PRO A 252 -5.93 -14.54 -4.53
N GLY A 253 -6.63 -15.37 -5.32
CA GLY A 253 -6.59 -16.84 -5.18
C GLY A 253 -5.20 -17.43 -5.35
N THR A 254 -4.52 -17.12 -6.46
CA THR A 254 -3.15 -17.56 -6.74
C THR A 254 -2.15 -17.09 -5.68
N LEU A 255 -2.33 -15.87 -5.15
CA LEU A 255 -1.46 -15.35 -4.10
C LEU A 255 -1.74 -16.01 -2.73
N ARG A 256 -3.00 -16.35 -2.43
CA ARG A 256 -3.43 -17.11 -1.25
C ARG A 256 -2.85 -18.53 -1.27
N GLU A 257 -2.93 -19.21 -2.40
CA GLU A 257 -2.36 -20.54 -2.63
C GLU A 257 -0.84 -20.55 -2.43
N TYR A 258 -0.12 -19.61 -3.06
CA TYR A 258 1.33 -19.48 -2.90
C TYR A 258 1.76 -19.11 -1.47
N LEU A 259 0.99 -18.27 -0.76
CA LEU A 259 1.21 -18.02 0.68
C LEU A 259 1.04 -19.30 1.51
N GLY A 260 0.00 -20.09 1.24
CA GLY A 260 -0.22 -21.39 1.89
C GLY A 260 0.95 -22.36 1.69
N GLU A 261 1.46 -22.46 0.45
CA GLU A 261 2.68 -23.22 0.16
C GLU A 261 3.91 -22.73 0.96
N VAL A 262 4.10 -21.41 1.08
CA VAL A 262 5.24 -20.83 1.79
C VAL A 262 5.13 -21.09 3.30
N CYS A 263 3.95 -20.91 3.91
CA CYS A 263 3.72 -21.25 5.32
C CYS A 263 3.92 -22.74 5.59
N GLY A 264 3.48 -23.62 4.69
CA GLY A 264 3.74 -25.06 4.77
C GLY A 264 5.24 -25.41 4.73
N LYS A 265 6.03 -24.72 3.89
CA LYS A 265 7.50 -24.89 3.82
C LYS A 265 8.22 -24.38 5.07
N GLU A 266 7.70 -23.35 5.73
CA GLU A 266 8.19 -22.85 7.03
C GLU A 266 7.75 -23.71 8.22
N ASN A 267 6.79 -24.63 8.06
CA ASN A 267 6.22 -25.50 9.11
C ASN A 267 5.57 -24.73 10.29
N ILE A 268 5.03 -23.53 10.04
CA ILE A 268 4.32 -22.73 11.04
C ILE A 268 2.81 -22.85 10.80
N PRO A 269 2.00 -23.23 11.80
CA PRO A 269 0.55 -23.26 11.65
C PRO A 269 -0.02 -21.85 11.50
N VAL A 270 -1.01 -21.72 10.61
CA VAL A 270 -1.71 -20.47 10.31
C VAL A 270 -3.20 -20.76 10.35
N GLU A 271 -3.94 -19.95 11.11
CA GLU A 271 -5.39 -20.08 11.27
C GLU A 271 -6.15 -19.76 9.96
N GLU A 272 -7.30 -20.39 9.77
CA GLU A 272 -8.18 -20.09 8.64
C GLU A 272 -8.64 -18.63 8.69
N GLY A 273 -8.86 -18.00 7.52
CA GLY A 273 -9.15 -16.57 7.42
C GLY A 273 -7.94 -15.63 7.53
N VAL A 274 -6.78 -16.06 8.04
CA VAL A 274 -5.56 -15.21 8.08
C VAL A 274 -5.03 -14.90 6.67
N LEU A 275 -4.95 -15.91 5.78
CA LEU A 275 -4.38 -15.72 4.44
C LEU A 275 -5.14 -14.67 3.60
N PRO A 276 -6.49 -14.62 3.57
CA PRO A 276 -7.25 -13.51 2.98
C PRO A 276 -6.85 -12.12 3.51
N LEU A 277 -6.64 -11.95 4.83
CA LEU A 277 -6.20 -10.66 5.39
C LEU A 277 -4.82 -10.25 4.86
N VAL A 278 -3.87 -11.19 4.72
CA VAL A 278 -2.53 -10.92 4.18
C VAL A 278 -2.56 -10.58 2.68
N VAL A 279 -3.41 -11.26 1.90
CA VAL A 279 -3.61 -10.98 0.47
C VAL A 279 -4.24 -9.60 0.27
N ARG A 280 -5.27 -9.26 1.06
CA ARG A 280 -5.95 -7.95 1.06
C ARG A 280 -5.00 -6.82 1.52
N ALA A 281 -4.14 -7.08 2.50
CA ALA A 281 -3.15 -6.12 2.98
C ALA A 281 -2.03 -5.84 1.96
N GLY A 282 -1.57 -6.87 1.24
CA GLY A 282 -0.57 -6.73 0.19
C GLY A 282 -1.11 -6.30 -1.18
N GLN A 283 -2.43 -6.18 -1.35
CA GLN A 283 -3.08 -5.63 -2.56
C GLN A 283 -2.59 -6.27 -3.88
N GLY A 284 -2.37 -7.60 -3.89
CA GLY A 284 -1.87 -8.34 -5.06
C GLY A 284 -0.37 -8.14 -5.39
N SER A 285 0.37 -7.39 -4.56
CA SER A 285 1.83 -7.27 -4.61
C SER A 285 2.46 -8.43 -3.85
N VAL A 286 3.11 -9.36 -4.56
CA VAL A 286 3.75 -10.55 -3.96
C VAL A 286 4.77 -10.15 -2.90
N ARG A 287 5.61 -9.14 -3.19
CA ARG A 287 6.60 -8.63 -2.22
C ARG A 287 5.94 -8.09 -0.95
N ASP A 288 4.86 -7.34 -1.08
CA ASP A 288 4.23 -6.68 0.06
C ASP A 288 3.45 -7.71 0.90
N SER A 289 2.69 -8.63 0.28
CA SER A 289 2.07 -9.78 0.97
C SER A 289 3.09 -10.68 1.68
N MET A 290 4.23 -10.98 1.06
CA MET A 290 5.30 -11.76 1.71
C MET A 290 5.94 -10.99 2.88
N SER A 291 6.04 -9.66 2.79
CA SER A 291 6.56 -8.83 3.89
C SER A 291 5.58 -8.72 5.06
N VAL A 292 4.28 -8.71 4.77
CA VAL A 292 3.20 -8.78 5.77
C VAL A 292 3.19 -10.16 6.45
N MET A 293 3.32 -11.25 5.70
CA MET A 293 3.41 -12.60 6.28
C MET A 293 4.65 -12.75 7.17
N ASP A 294 5.81 -12.25 6.73
CA ASP A 294 7.07 -12.26 7.50
C ASP A 294 6.91 -11.58 8.87
N GLN A 295 6.14 -10.50 8.96
CA GLN A 295 5.80 -9.81 10.21
C GLN A 295 4.86 -10.63 11.11
N LEU A 296 3.86 -11.32 10.55
CA LEU A 296 2.97 -12.19 11.31
C LEU A 296 3.71 -13.43 11.86
N LEU A 297 4.56 -14.08 11.05
CA LEU A 297 5.38 -15.20 11.50
C LEU A 297 6.39 -14.78 12.57
N ALA A 298 6.94 -13.56 12.50
CA ALA A 298 7.81 -13.02 13.55
C ALA A 298 7.09 -12.68 14.87
N GLY A 299 5.76 -12.50 14.84
CA GLY A 299 4.91 -12.33 16.03
C GLY A 299 4.34 -13.64 16.59
N ALA A 300 4.41 -14.73 15.83
CA ALA A 300 3.78 -16.02 16.15
C ALA A 300 4.29 -16.63 17.47
N ARG A 301 3.41 -17.42 18.11
CA ARG A 301 3.70 -18.17 19.34
C ARG A 301 3.64 -19.68 19.06
N GLU A 302 3.67 -20.49 20.11
CA GLU A 302 3.53 -21.97 20.00
C GLU A 302 2.22 -22.39 19.31
N GLU A 303 1.18 -21.55 19.37
CA GLU A 303 -0.11 -21.71 18.69
C GLU A 303 -0.08 -21.32 17.19
N GLY A 304 1.00 -20.72 16.70
CA GLY A 304 1.14 -20.25 15.31
C GLY A 304 0.68 -18.81 15.09
N VAL A 305 0.15 -18.53 13.89
CA VAL A 305 -0.44 -17.25 13.50
C VAL A 305 -1.95 -17.34 13.60
N THR A 306 -2.54 -16.64 14.58
CA THR A 306 -3.98 -16.60 14.81
C THR A 306 -4.66 -15.41 14.13
N TYR A 307 -5.97 -15.51 13.88
CA TYR A 307 -6.79 -14.47 13.28
C TYR A 307 -6.79 -13.19 14.13
N ALA A 308 -6.93 -13.31 15.44
CA ALA A 308 -6.88 -12.17 16.37
C ALA A 308 -5.51 -11.47 16.42
N MET A 309 -4.41 -12.20 16.20
CA MET A 309 -3.09 -11.59 16.04
C MET A 309 -2.97 -10.87 14.68
N ALA A 310 -3.52 -11.46 13.62
CA ALA A 310 -3.51 -10.87 12.29
C ALA A 310 -4.36 -9.59 12.20
N THR A 311 -5.56 -9.54 12.80
CA THR A 311 -6.35 -8.30 12.83
C THR A 311 -5.64 -7.21 13.63
N SER A 312 -5.14 -7.54 14.83
CA SER A 312 -4.43 -6.59 15.70
C SER A 312 -3.14 -6.02 15.07
N LEU A 313 -2.30 -6.85 14.44
CA LEU A 313 -1.04 -6.41 13.85
C LEU A 313 -1.24 -5.60 12.55
N LEU A 314 -2.24 -5.96 11.74
CA LEU A 314 -2.53 -5.31 10.46
C LEU A 314 -3.54 -4.14 10.58
N GLY A 315 -4.02 -3.87 11.79
CA GLY A 315 -5.04 -2.85 12.06
C GLY A 315 -6.35 -3.10 11.31
N TYR A 316 -6.72 -4.35 11.04
CA TYR A 316 -8.02 -4.66 10.46
C TYR A 316 -9.12 -4.52 11.51
N THR A 317 -10.25 -3.96 11.08
CA THR A 317 -11.45 -3.89 11.92
C THR A 317 -11.93 -5.29 12.28
N ASP A 318 -12.22 -5.52 13.56
CA ASP A 318 -12.88 -6.74 14.01
C ASP A 318 -14.28 -6.88 13.37
N GLY A 319 -14.61 -8.08 12.88
CA GLY A 319 -15.88 -8.34 12.20
C GLY A 319 -17.11 -8.00 13.05
N SER A 320 -17.02 -8.12 14.37
CA SER A 320 -18.11 -7.75 15.29
C SER A 320 -18.38 -6.24 15.33
N LEU A 321 -17.39 -5.39 15.08
CA LEU A 321 -17.59 -3.93 14.98
C LEU A 321 -18.29 -3.56 13.68
N LEU A 322 -17.95 -4.23 12.57
CA LEU A 322 -18.63 -4.07 11.28
C LEU A 322 -20.08 -4.59 11.36
N ASP A 323 -20.30 -5.76 11.95
CA ASP A 323 -21.65 -6.29 12.20
C ASP A 323 -22.47 -5.32 13.07
N SER A 324 -21.88 -4.79 14.16
CA SER A 324 -22.56 -3.86 15.07
C SER A 324 -22.98 -2.55 14.40
N VAL A 325 -22.13 -1.93 13.58
CA VAL A 325 -22.47 -0.65 12.91
C VAL A 325 -23.46 -0.84 11.77
N VAL A 326 -23.39 -1.96 11.04
CA VAL A 326 -24.37 -2.29 9.99
C VAL A 326 -25.76 -2.51 10.60
N GLU A 327 -25.86 -3.22 11.71
CA GLU A 327 -27.13 -3.41 12.43
C GLU A 327 -27.68 -2.09 12.99
N ALA A 328 -26.83 -1.26 13.58
CA ALA A 328 -27.21 0.07 14.07
C ALA A 328 -27.72 0.99 12.95
N PHE A 329 -27.12 0.93 11.75
CA PHE A 329 -27.64 1.66 10.58
C PHE A 329 -28.95 1.07 10.04
N ALA A 330 -29.10 -0.26 9.99
CA ALA A 330 -30.30 -0.93 9.49
C ALA A 330 -31.53 -0.65 10.39
N THR A 331 -31.34 -0.71 11.70
CA THR A 331 -32.35 -0.37 12.72
C THR A 331 -32.58 1.13 12.89
N GLY A 332 -31.57 1.94 12.58
CA GLY A 332 -31.58 3.39 12.83
C GLY A 332 -31.20 3.78 14.26
N ASP A 333 -30.63 2.87 15.05
CA ASP A 333 -30.16 3.15 16.40
C ASP A 333 -28.88 4.00 16.39
N GLY A 334 -29.04 5.30 16.68
CA GLY A 334 -27.92 6.22 16.81
C GLY A 334 -27.04 5.98 18.04
N ALA A 335 -27.58 5.46 19.14
CA ALA A 335 -26.80 5.18 20.34
C ALA A 335 -25.82 4.03 20.06
N ALA A 336 -26.33 2.91 19.55
CA ALA A 336 -25.49 1.78 19.16
C ALA A 336 -24.42 2.16 18.11
N ALA A 337 -24.77 3.01 17.14
CA ALA A 337 -23.81 3.49 16.15
C ALA A 337 -22.67 4.32 16.77
N PHE A 338 -22.96 5.25 17.68
CA PHE A 338 -21.93 6.05 18.35
C PHE A 338 -21.12 5.23 19.38
N GLU A 339 -21.72 4.25 20.06
CA GLU A 339 -20.99 3.28 20.90
C GLU A 339 -19.96 2.49 20.08
N VAL A 340 -20.25 2.11 18.83
CA VAL A 340 -19.24 1.50 17.95
C VAL A 340 -18.13 2.49 17.59
N VAL A 341 -18.44 3.76 17.35
CA VAL A 341 -17.41 4.80 17.11
C VAL A 341 -16.49 4.98 18.31
N ASP A 342 -17.02 5.03 19.53
CA ASP A 342 -16.18 5.09 20.73
C ASP A 342 -15.37 3.80 20.92
N ARG A 343 -15.94 2.60 20.72
CA ARG A 343 -15.20 1.32 20.75
C ARG A 343 -14.06 1.26 19.71
N VAL A 344 -14.25 1.83 18.52
CA VAL A 344 -13.20 1.95 17.48
C VAL A 344 -12.05 2.81 17.99
N ILE A 345 -12.35 3.98 18.56
CA ILE A 345 -11.37 4.95 19.07
C ILE A 345 -10.64 4.43 20.32
N GLU A 346 -11.36 3.93 21.32
CA GLU A 346 -10.79 3.40 22.57
C GLU A 346 -9.99 2.11 22.33
N GLY A 347 -10.40 1.28 21.37
CA GLY A 347 -9.63 0.13 20.90
C GLY A 347 -8.36 0.48 20.11
N GLY A 348 -8.10 1.76 19.83
CA GLY A 348 -6.91 2.24 19.12
C GLY A 348 -6.89 1.93 17.62
N ASN A 349 -8.05 1.61 17.03
CA ASN A 349 -8.18 1.34 15.60
C ASN A 349 -8.07 2.65 14.80
N ASP A 350 -7.47 2.60 13.61
CA ASP A 350 -7.46 3.79 12.73
C ASP A 350 -8.88 4.06 12.17
N PRO A 351 -9.47 5.24 12.39
CA PRO A 351 -10.85 5.52 11.94
C PRO A 351 -11.00 5.49 10.42
N ARG A 352 -9.94 5.79 9.66
CA ARG A 352 -9.98 5.76 8.19
C ARG A 352 -9.94 4.34 7.65
N ARG A 353 -9.21 3.44 8.32
CA ARG A 353 -9.23 2.00 8.10
C ARG A 353 -10.60 1.41 8.44
N PHE A 354 -11.20 1.79 9.57
CA PHE A 354 -12.59 1.42 9.90
C PHE A 354 -13.57 1.82 8.79
N VAL A 355 -13.53 3.06 8.31
CA VAL A 355 -14.37 3.55 7.20
C VAL A 355 -14.08 2.82 5.88
N THR A 356 -12.83 2.38 5.66
CA THR A 356 -12.46 1.57 4.47
C THR A 356 -13.06 0.16 4.55
N ASP A 357 -12.91 -0.51 5.69
CA ASP A 357 -13.43 -1.86 5.91
C ASP A 357 -14.98 -1.87 5.92
N LEU A 358 -15.61 -0.80 6.42
CA LEU A 358 -17.04 -0.56 6.34
C LEU A 358 -17.54 -0.33 4.91
N LEU A 359 -16.77 0.38 4.07
CA LEU A 359 -17.10 0.55 2.65
C LEU A 359 -17.03 -0.78 1.88
N GLU A 360 -16.02 -1.59 2.17
CA GLU A 360 -15.90 -2.96 1.62
C GLU A 360 -17.10 -3.82 2.06
N ARG A 361 -17.50 -3.77 3.34
CA ARG A 361 -18.71 -4.46 3.83
C ARG A 361 -19.99 -3.98 3.14
N LEU A 362 -20.20 -2.67 3.01
CA LEU A 362 -21.38 -2.10 2.35
C LEU A 362 -21.45 -2.45 0.86
N ARG A 363 -20.31 -2.45 0.15
CA ARG A 363 -20.23 -2.96 -1.24
C ARG A 363 -20.75 -4.40 -1.31
N ASP A 364 -20.27 -5.27 -0.42
CA ASP A 364 -20.58 -6.69 -0.51
C ASP A 364 -22.03 -7.01 -0.11
N LEU A 365 -22.62 -6.23 0.80
CA LEU A 365 -24.05 -6.25 1.11
C LEU A 365 -24.91 -5.80 -0.10
N VAL A 366 -24.51 -4.74 -0.81
CA VAL A 366 -25.17 -4.31 -2.06
C VAL A 366 -25.06 -5.39 -3.15
N ILE A 367 -23.92 -6.09 -3.24
CA ILE A 367 -23.74 -7.21 -4.17
C ILE A 367 -24.69 -8.37 -3.83
N LEU A 368 -24.81 -8.75 -2.56
CA LEU A 368 -25.72 -9.82 -2.12
C LEU A 368 -27.20 -9.46 -2.33
N ALA A 369 -27.58 -8.19 -2.08
CA ALA A 369 -28.94 -7.70 -2.34
C ALA A 369 -29.30 -7.73 -3.84
N ALA A 370 -28.34 -7.55 -4.74
CA ALA A 370 -28.54 -7.60 -6.19
C ALA A 370 -28.37 -9.02 -6.78
N VAL A 371 -27.54 -9.86 -6.16
CA VAL A 371 -27.12 -11.18 -6.65
C VAL A 371 -27.00 -12.15 -5.45
N PRO A 372 -28.09 -12.85 -5.06
CA PRO A 372 -28.10 -13.71 -3.87
C PRO A 372 -27.07 -14.85 -3.90
N ASP A 373 -26.72 -15.34 -5.09
CA ASP A 373 -25.73 -16.39 -5.37
C ASP A 373 -24.31 -15.82 -5.65
N ALA A 374 -24.04 -14.57 -5.26
CA ALA A 374 -22.73 -13.93 -5.43
C ALA A 374 -21.56 -14.66 -4.76
N ALA A 375 -21.84 -15.36 -3.65
CA ALA A 375 -20.89 -16.21 -2.95
C ALA A 375 -20.43 -17.41 -3.80
N GLU A 376 -21.37 -18.17 -4.35
CA GLU A 376 -21.09 -19.32 -5.22
C GLU A 376 -20.36 -18.91 -6.51
N LYS A 377 -20.64 -17.69 -6.99
CA LYS A 377 -19.96 -17.06 -8.14
C LYS A 377 -18.58 -16.46 -7.81
N GLY A 378 -18.12 -16.52 -6.56
CA GLY A 378 -16.83 -15.99 -6.14
C GLY A 378 -16.69 -14.46 -6.24
N LEU A 379 -17.79 -13.71 -6.19
CA LEU A 379 -17.78 -12.24 -6.21
C LEU A 379 -17.37 -11.62 -4.86
N ILE A 380 -17.42 -12.42 -3.80
CA ILE A 380 -17.09 -12.10 -2.41
C ILE A 380 -16.20 -13.25 -1.89
N ASP A 381 -14.99 -12.93 -1.40
CA ASP A 381 -14.03 -13.89 -0.83
C ASP A 381 -14.10 -13.82 0.71
N ALA A 382 -15.02 -14.57 1.29
CA ALA A 382 -15.31 -14.60 2.72
C ALA A 382 -15.71 -16.01 3.21
N PRO A 383 -15.54 -16.33 4.51
CA PRO A 383 -16.06 -17.57 5.10
C PRO A 383 -17.59 -17.69 5.02
N ALA A 384 -18.11 -18.93 4.99
CA ALA A 384 -19.53 -19.20 4.81
C ALA A 384 -20.42 -18.62 5.93
N ASP A 385 -19.96 -18.65 7.19
CA ASP A 385 -20.65 -18.07 8.35
C ASP A 385 -20.68 -16.52 8.33
N VAL A 386 -19.71 -15.91 7.64
CA VAL A 386 -19.68 -14.46 7.41
C VAL A 386 -20.67 -14.11 6.30
N ILE A 387 -20.75 -14.94 5.24
CA ILE A 387 -21.68 -14.78 4.12
C ILE A 387 -23.14 -14.93 4.58
N GLU A 388 -23.46 -15.91 5.43
CA GLU A 388 -24.81 -16.10 5.99
C GLU A 388 -25.26 -14.86 6.79
N ARG A 389 -24.38 -14.32 7.65
CA ARG A 389 -24.62 -13.05 8.37
C ARG A 389 -24.79 -11.85 7.42
N MET A 390 -24.03 -11.81 6.32
CA MET A 390 -24.15 -10.76 5.31
C MET A 390 -25.45 -10.84 4.53
N GLN A 391 -25.94 -12.03 4.20
CA GLN A 391 -27.24 -12.22 3.55
C GLN A 391 -28.39 -11.75 4.46
N ALA A 392 -28.33 -12.07 5.76
CA ALA A 392 -29.29 -11.56 6.74
C ALA A 392 -29.27 -10.03 6.84
N GLN A 393 -28.10 -9.41 6.98
CA GLN A 393 -27.95 -7.94 7.01
C GLN A 393 -28.46 -7.28 5.73
N ALA A 394 -28.14 -7.84 4.55
CA ALA A 394 -28.57 -7.28 3.27
C ALA A 394 -30.11 -7.24 3.13
N GLY A 395 -30.80 -8.27 3.63
CA GLY A 395 -32.27 -8.29 3.72
C GLY A 395 -32.83 -7.24 4.69
N THR A 396 -32.24 -7.10 5.89
CA THR A 396 -32.73 -6.17 6.92
C THR A 396 -32.48 -4.70 6.57
N PHE A 397 -31.42 -4.37 5.83
CA PHE A 397 -30.99 -2.98 5.61
C PHE A 397 -31.79 -2.25 4.50
N GLY A 398 -32.16 -2.95 3.43
CA GLY A 398 -32.89 -2.39 2.26
C GLY A 398 -31.96 -1.84 1.16
N PRO A 399 -32.29 -2.01 -0.13
CA PRO A 399 -31.36 -1.77 -1.24
C PRO A 399 -31.07 -0.29 -1.52
N ALA A 400 -32.04 0.61 -1.36
CA ALA A 400 -31.82 2.04 -1.56
C ALA A 400 -31.12 2.67 -0.34
N GLU A 401 -31.47 2.20 0.86
CA GLU A 401 -30.77 2.59 2.10
C GLU A 401 -29.30 2.12 2.11
N LEU A 402 -29.01 0.87 1.70
CA LEU A 402 -27.62 0.37 1.51
C LEU A 402 -26.83 1.21 0.51
N SER A 403 -27.42 1.48 -0.67
CA SER A 403 -26.77 2.25 -1.74
C SER A 403 -26.42 3.68 -1.28
N ARG A 404 -27.36 4.36 -0.60
CA ARG A 404 -27.14 5.67 0.02
C ARG A 404 -26.05 5.62 1.10
N ALA A 405 -26.01 4.56 1.92
CA ALA A 405 -24.97 4.40 2.95
C ALA A 405 -23.58 4.24 2.31
N ALA A 406 -23.45 3.39 1.28
CA ALA A 406 -22.20 3.16 0.56
C ALA A 406 -21.65 4.46 -0.07
N ASP A 407 -22.49 5.25 -0.73
CA ASP A 407 -22.09 6.54 -1.31
C ASP A 407 -21.63 7.56 -0.24
N LEU A 408 -22.35 7.67 0.89
CA LEU A 408 -21.98 8.55 1.99
C LEU A 408 -20.65 8.15 2.66
N VAL A 409 -20.42 6.84 2.84
CA VAL A 409 -19.17 6.30 3.40
C VAL A 409 -18.00 6.50 2.42
N ASN A 410 -18.22 6.31 1.11
CA ASN A 410 -17.22 6.57 0.07
C ASN A 410 -16.83 8.06 -0.03
N GLN A 411 -17.82 8.96 0.02
CA GLN A 411 -17.57 10.40 0.10
C GLN A 411 -16.78 10.74 1.37
N GLY A 412 -17.21 10.23 2.53
CA GLY A 412 -16.52 10.44 3.81
C GLY A 412 -15.07 9.93 3.82
N LEU A 413 -14.80 8.76 3.25
CA LEU A 413 -13.46 8.19 3.08
C LEU A 413 -12.55 9.07 2.21
N THR A 414 -13.15 9.82 1.29
CA THR A 414 -12.45 10.83 0.47
C THR A 414 -12.24 12.12 1.26
N GLU A 415 -13.24 12.61 1.98
CA GLU A 415 -13.16 13.78 2.89
C GLU A 415 -12.14 13.59 4.03
N MET A 416 -11.90 12.36 4.47
CA MET A 416 -10.86 12.00 5.44
C MET A 416 -9.41 12.23 4.95
N ARG A 417 -9.16 12.43 3.64
CA ARG A 417 -7.80 12.61 3.10
C ARG A 417 -7.22 13.98 3.46
N GLY A 418 -6.48 14.03 4.56
CA GLY A 418 -5.88 15.27 5.10
C GLY A 418 -6.75 15.97 6.14
N ALA A 419 -7.78 15.30 6.68
CA ALA A 419 -8.60 15.83 7.74
C ALA A 419 -7.84 15.89 9.09
N ASN A 420 -7.91 17.03 9.78
CA ASN A 420 -7.23 17.25 11.06
C ASN A 420 -7.87 16.49 12.26
N SER A 421 -9.02 15.84 12.08
CA SER A 421 -9.66 14.99 13.09
C SER A 421 -10.40 13.82 12.41
N PRO A 422 -9.79 12.62 12.33
CA PRO A 422 -10.44 11.44 11.78
C PRO A 422 -11.66 10.98 12.58
N ARG A 423 -11.65 11.16 13.92
CA ARG A 423 -12.80 10.86 14.79
C ARG A 423 -14.04 11.66 14.38
N LEU A 424 -13.90 12.97 14.24
CA LEU A 424 -15.02 13.85 13.86
C LEU A 424 -15.59 13.49 12.47
N GLN A 425 -14.74 13.07 11.53
CA GLN A 425 -15.21 12.63 10.22
C GLN A 425 -16.00 11.31 10.31
N LEU A 426 -15.56 10.35 11.13
CA LEU A 426 -16.31 9.11 11.38
C LEU A 426 -17.66 9.41 12.05
N GLU A 427 -17.70 10.26 13.08
CA GLU A 427 -18.93 10.71 13.75
C GLU A 427 -19.92 11.37 12.76
N LEU A 428 -19.41 12.22 11.86
CA LEU A 428 -20.21 12.86 10.81
C LEU A 428 -20.72 11.86 9.75
N ILE A 429 -19.93 10.85 9.37
CA ILE A 429 -20.37 9.80 8.43
C ILE A 429 -21.54 9.02 9.04
N CYS A 430 -21.40 8.54 10.28
CA CYS A 430 -22.47 7.84 11.00
C CYS A 430 -23.74 8.70 11.10
N ALA A 431 -23.63 9.98 11.46
CA ALA A 431 -24.76 10.89 11.53
C ALA A 431 -25.46 11.09 10.17
N ARG A 432 -24.72 11.25 9.06
CA ARG A 432 -25.28 11.37 7.70
C ARG A 432 -26.01 10.11 7.25
N VAL A 433 -25.49 8.92 7.60
CA VAL A 433 -26.16 7.64 7.30
C VAL A 433 -27.46 7.51 8.09
N LEU A 434 -27.46 7.81 9.39
CA LEU A 434 -28.64 7.68 10.26
C LEU A 434 -29.79 8.66 9.96
N LEU A 435 -29.50 9.79 9.32
CA LEU A 435 -30.46 10.91 9.13
C LEU A 435 -30.87 11.15 7.65
N PRO A 436 -31.53 10.20 6.95
CA PRO A 436 -32.04 10.45 5.59
C PRO A 436 -33.04 11.61 5.55
N ALA A 437 -33.82 11.84 6.61
CA ALA A 437 -34.78 12.93 6.69
C ALA A 437 -34.15 14.34 6.75
N ALA A 438 -32.82 14.46 6.92
CA ALA A 438 -32.11 15.73 6.85
C ALA A 438 -31.83 16.19 5.40
N TYR A 439 -32.07 15.34 4.41
CA TYR A 439 -31.79 15.58 3.00
C TYR A 439 -33.05 15.46 2.14
N GLY A 440 -33.13 16.29 1.10
CA GLY A 440 -34.27 16.40 0.19
C GLY A 440 -34.08 15.74 -1.17
N ASP A 441 -33.05 14.89 -1.32
CA ASP A 441 -32.76 14.18 -2.57
C ASP A 441 -33.60 12.90 -2.73
N GLU A 442 -33.72 12.44 -3.97
CA GLU A 442 -34.50 11.26 -4.37
C GLU A 442 -34.08 9.98 -3.62
N ARG A 443 -32.78 9.77 -3.37
CA ARG A 443 -32.27 8.58 -2.68
C ARG A 443 -32.57 8.61 -1.19
N SER A 444 -32.56 9.79 -0.58
CA SER A 444 -33.01 9.99 0.80
C SER A 444 -34.53 9.86 0.96
N VAL A 445 -35.32 10.09 -0.10
CA VAL A 445 -36.75 9.71 -0.14
C VAL A 445 -36.90 8.18 -0.26
N MET A 446 -36.19 7.53 -1.20
CA MET A 446 -36.26 6.07 -1.37
C MET A 446 -35.82 5.32 -0.10
N ALA A 447 -34.70 5.70 0.54
CA ALA A 447 -34.27 5.08 1.80
C ALA A 447 -35.29 5.25 2.96
N ARG A 448 -36.16 6.27 2.91
CA ARG A 448 -37.28 6.42 3.84
C ARG A 448 -38.47 5.53 3.47
N LEU A 449 -38.67 5.22 2.19
CA LEU A 449 -39.66 4.23 1.75
C LEU A 449 -39.22 2.81 2.15
N ASP A 450 -37.97 2.41 1.86
CA ASP A 450 -37.37 1.14 2.33
C ASP A 450 -37.64 0.92 3.84
N ARG A 451 -37.41 1.95 4.66
CA ARG A 451 -37.60 1.89 6.12
C ARG A 451 -39.07 1.84 6.55
N ILE A 452 -39.98 2.46 5.80
CA ILE A 452 -41.44 2.40 6.05
C ILE A 452 -41.98 1.01 5.66
N GLU A 453 -41.60 0.48 4.50
CA GLU A 453 -42.03 -0.83 4.01
C GLU A 453 -41.60 -1.94 4.98
N ARG A 454 -40.33 -1.94 5.43
CA ARG A 454 -39.84 -2.83 6.50
C ARG A 454 -40.66 -2.75 7.80
N GLY A 455 -41.12 -1.55 8.18
CA GLY A 455 -41.97 -1.34 9.36
C GLY A 455 -43.43 -1.81 9.18
N VAL A 456 -43.94 -1.79 7.95
CA VAL A 456 -45.27 -2.31 7.58
C VAL A 456 -45.25 -3.84 7.58
N ASP A 457 -44.22 -4.48 7.03
CA ASP A 457 -44.07 -5.95 7.07
C ASP A 457 -43.96 -6.47 8.52
N PHE A 458 -43.21 -5.78 9.39
CA PHE A 458 -43.16 -6.09 10.81
C PHE A 458 -44.52 -5.96 11.52
N SER A 459 -45.35 -5.03 11.08
CA SER A 459 -46.72 -4.82 11.59
C SER A 459 -47.72 -5.85 11.04
N ALA A 460 -47.49 -6.38 9.84
CA ALA A 460 -48.33 -7.41 9.22
C ALA A 460 -48.17 -8.79 9.89
N GLY A 461 -46.98 -9.08 10.44
CA GLY A 461 -46.69 -10.34 11.15
C GLY A 461 -47.08 -10.37 12.63
N GLY A 462 -47.36 -9.22 13.27
CA GLY A 462 -47.53 -9.10 14.71
C GLY A 462 -48.85 -8.46 15.14
N GLY A 463 -49.82 -9.29 15.56
CA GLY A 463 -51.14 -8.82 16.01
C GLY A 463 -51.12 -8.05 17.33
N ALA A 464 -50.89 -6.74 17.28
CA ALA A 464 -51.04 -5.83 18.42
C ALA A 464 -52.53 -5.50 18.70
N PRO A 465 -52.96 -5.37 19.96
CA PRO A 465 -54.37 -5.12 20.30
C PRO A 465 -54.79 -3.68 19.99
N ALA A 466 -56.03 -3.52 19.53
CA ALA A 466 -56.60 -2.20 19.25
C ALA A 466 -56.79 -1.37 20.53
N MET A 467 -55.99 -0.32 20.69
CA MET A 467 -56.21 0.70 21.72
C MET A 467 -57.48 1.49 21.40
N GLY A 468 -58.51 1.34 22.23
CA GLY A 468 -59.82 1.94 22.00
C GLY A 468 -59.82 3.46 22.10
N TYR A 469 -60.35 4.12 21.06
CA TYR A 469 -60.63 5.56 21.06
C TYR A 469 -61.79 5.88 22.03
N VAL A 470 -61.55 6.78 22.99
CA VAL A 470 -62.57 7.28 23.94
C VAL A 470 -62.65 8.81 23.86
N PRO A 471 -63.73 9.39 23.34
CA PRO A 471 -63.90 10.84 23.26
C PRO A 471 -64.42 11.43 24.59
N GLY A 472 -63.81 12.53 25.04
CA GLY A 472 -64.25 13.34 26.19
C GLY A 472 -64.87 14.68 25.76
N PRO A 473 -65.91 15.20 26.46
CA PRO A 473 -66.69 16.36 26.02
C PRO A 473 -66.08 17.73 26.39
N GLN A 474 -66.70 18.80 25.86
CA GLN A 474 -66.26 20.21 25.97
C GLN A 474 -66.95 21.00 27.11
N ALA A 475 -66.38 22.20 27.41
CA ALA A 475 -66.94 23.33 28.17
C ALA A 475 -66.99 23.17 29.72
N HIS A 476 -66.67 24.16 30.58
CA HIS A 476 -66.14 25.55 30.45
C HIS A 476 -65.05 25.79 31.54
N GLY A 477 -64.16 26.79 31.52
CA GLY A 477 -63.79 27.76 30.46
C GLY A 477 -64.02 29.25 30.79
N GLY A 478 -63.04 29.96 31.39
CA GLY A 478 -63.08 31.44 31.49
C GLY A 478 -62.00 32.14 32.35
N ALA A 479 -61.83 33.45 32.08
CA ALA A 479 -61.14 34.50 32.85
C ALA A 479 -59.60 34.48 33.06
N ALA A 480 -58.93 35.47 32.47
CA ALA A 480 -57.76 36.16 33.04
C ALA A 480 -58.13 37.62 33.30
N PRO A 481 -57.53 38.29 34.31
CA PRO A 481 -56.75 39.49 34.01
C PRO A 481 -55.52 39.70 34.93
N GLY A 482 -54.60 40.57 34.52
CA GLY A 482 -53.66 41.28 35.42
C GLY A 482 -54.03 42.78 35.49
N PRO A 483 -53.10 43.72 35.75
CA PRO A 483 -51.76 43.61 36.36
C PRO A 483 -51.70 44.42 37.69
N PHE A 484 -50.51 44.58 38.32
CA PHE A 484 -50.05 45.82 39.01
C PHE A 484 -48.59 45.66 39.52
N ALA A 485 -47.99 46.72 40.10
CA ALA A 485 -46.53 46.81 40.30
C ALA A 485 -46.10 47.42 41.66
N ALA A 486 -44.85 47.11 42.03
CA ALA A 486 -43.92 47.83 42.92
C ALA A 486 -44.30 48.13 44.39
N ALA A 487 -43.48 47.63 45.34
CA ALA A 487 -42.68 48.45 46.28
C ALA A 487 -41.86 47.57 47.25
N VAL A 488 -40.74 48.11 47.78
CA VAL A 488 -39.91 47.54 48.87
C VAL A 488 -39.88 48.49 50.07
N PRO A 489 -39.44 48.00 51.25
CA PRO A 489 -38.39 48.74 51.95
C PRO A 489 -37.23 47.86 52.50
N SER A 490 -36.08 48.51 52.67
CA SER A 490 -34.79 47.98 53.20
C SER A 490 -34.75 48.01 54.75
N SER A 491 -33.67 47.78 55.52
CA SER A 491 -32.19 47.68 55.37
C SER A 491 -31.64 46.84 56.55
N GLY A 492 -30.36 46.45 56.73
CA GLY A 492 -29.05 46.70 56.09
C GLY A 492 -27.96 46.04 56.98
N ALA A 493 -26.64 46.14 56.80
CA ALA A 493 -25.80 46.81 55.78
C ALA A 493 -24.64 45.83 55.39
N VAL A 494 -23.31 46.08 55.30
CA VAL A 494 -22.39 47.22 55.59
C VAL A 494 -21.47 47.46 54.35
N PRO A 495 -20.18 47.93 54.33
CA PRO A 495 -19.71 48.70 53.16
C PRO A 495 -18.73 47.99 52.20
N PRO A 496 -18.65 48.43 50.92
CA PRO A 496 -17.61 48.04 49.97
C PRO A 496 -16.35 48.93 50.05
N SER A 497 -15.24 48.47 49.47
CA SER A 497 -13.97 49.21 49.32
C SER A 497 -13.72 49.67 47.87
N ALA A 498 -12.72 50.53 47.67
CA ALA A 498 -12.54 51.35 46.47
C ALA A 498 -12.12 50.60 45.19
N ALA A 499 -12.42 51.20 44.04
CA ALA A 499 -12.08 50.70 42.70
C ALA A 499 -10.65 51.05 42.25
N VAL A 500 -10.13 50.28 41.29
CA VAL A 500 -8.86 50.48 40.60
C VAL A 500 -9.15 50.84 39.13
N PRO A 501 -8.45 51.81 38.52
CA PRO A 501 -8.78 52.31 37.17
C PRO A 501 -8.44 51.30 36.05
N PRO A 502 -9.13 51.40 34.89
CA PRO A 502 -8.81 50.57 33.72
C PRO A 502 -7.46 50.97 33.11
N SER A 503 -6.63 49.97 32.80
CA SER A 503 -5.37 50.18 32.07
C SER A 503 -5.61 50.23 30.55
N SER A 504 -4.80 51.02 29.85
CA SER A 504 -4.99 51.35 28.43
C SER A 504 -4.87 50.17 27.48
N ALA A 505 -5.60 50.23 26.35
CA ALA A 505 -5.49 49.26 25.27
C ALA A 505 -4.08 49.24 24.66
N VAL A 506 -3.49 48.05 24.56
CA VAL A 506 -2.20 47.82 23.88
C VAL A 506 -2.44 47.80 22.36
N GLN A 507 -1.76 48.67 21.62
CA GLN A 507 -1.76 48.65 20.16
C GLN A 507 -0.99 47.43 19.62
N PRO A 508 -1.40 46.83 18.49
CA PRO A 508 -0.61 45.79 17.83
C PRO A 508 0.77 46.31 17.41
N GLN A 509 1.85 45.62 17.80
CA GLN A 509 3.18 45.95 17.31
C GLN A 509 3.36 45.55 15.84
N PRO A 510 4.08 46.34 15.03
CA PRO A 510 4.43 45.96 13.65
C PRO A 510 5.29 44.69 13.62
N GLN A 511 5.08 43.85 12.60
CA GLN A 511 5.93 42.68 12.36
C GLN A 511 7.36 43.12 11.97
N PRO A 512 8.42 42.42 12.43
CA PRO A 512 9.78 42.69 11.98
C PRO A 512 9.93 42.45 10.47
N GLN A 513 10.51 43.42 9.75
CA GLN A 513 10.89 43.23 8.35
C GLN A 513 12.07 42.23 8.24
N PRO A 514 12.15 41.42 7.17
CA PRO A 514 13.30 40.55 6.94
C PRO A 514 14.60 41.36 6.81
N GLN A 515 15.61 41.05 7.61
CA GLN A 515 16.95 41.61 7.43
C GLN A 515 17.60 41.04 6.15
N PRO A 516 18.29 41.87 5.34
CA PRO A 516 19.02 41.37 4.18
C PRO A 516 20.21 40.51 4.63
N GLN A 517 20.42 39.38 3.94
CA GLN A 517 21.56 38.50 4.21
C GLN A 517 22.89 39.19 3.86
N PRO A 518 23.97 39.01 4.66
CA PRO A 518 25.30 39.47 4.28
C PRO A 518 25.77 38.79 2.98
N GLN A 519 26.17 39.59 2.00
CA GLN A 519 26.76 39.08 0.76
C GLN A 519 28.15 38.50 1.04
N ALA A 520 28.45 37.33 0.48
CA ALA A 520 29.81 36.77 0.49
C ALA A 520 30.76 37.66 -0.33
N PRO A 521 32.04 37.82 0.09
CA PRO A 521 33.00 38.67 -0.60
C PRO A 521 33.31 38.13 -2.00
N VAL A 522 33.12 38.96 -3.02
CA VAL A 522 33.47 38.65 -4.40
C VAL A 522 34.99 38.72 -4.57
N PRO A 523 35.67 37.70 -5.15
CA PRO A 523 37.11 37.75 -5.38
C PRO A 523 37.48 38.80 -6.45
N PRO A 524 38.57 39.56 -6.28
CA PRO A 524 38.95 40.60 -7.24
C PRO A 524 39.67 39.99 -8.46
N GLY A 525 38.99 39.93 -9.61
CA GLY A 525 39.63 39.64 -10.90
C GLY A 525 38.68 39.05 -11.97
N GLY A 526 38.27 39.87 -12.93
CA GLY A 526 37.49 39.42 -14.09
C GLY A 526 36.92 40.60 -14.91
N GLY A 527 37.21 40.63 -16.21
CA GLY A 527 36.88 41.76 -17.09
C GLY A 527 35.40 41.93 -17.47
N PRO A 528 35.05 43.01 -18.18
CA PRO A 528 33.66 43.45 -18.40
C PRO A 528 32.91 42.64 -19.49
N ALA A 529 32.69 41.35 -19.23
CA ALA A 529 31.97 40.45 -20.15
C ALA A 529 30.73 39.75 -19.54
N ALA A 530 30.63 39.65 -18.21
CA ALA A 530 29.59 38.84 -17.54
C ALA A 530 28.24 39.56 -17.27
N ALA A 531 28.15 40.87 -17.47
CA ALA A 531 27.08 41.72 -16.93
C ALA A 531 25.79 41.81 -17.79
N ARG A 532 25.47 40.81 -18.63
CA ARG A 532 24.32 40.88 -19.58
C ARG A 532 23.31 39.72 -19.57
N ALA A 533 23.48 38.71 -18.71
CA ALA A 533 22.58 37.54 -18.66
C ALA A 533 21.51 37.59 -17.56
N ALA A 534 21.64 38.47 -16.55
CA ALA A 534 20.90 38.36 -15.28
C ALA A 534 19.65 39.27 -15.15
N VAL A 535 19.20 39.96 -16.21
CA VAL A 535 18.13 40.99 -16.12
C VAL A 535 16.95 40.67 -17.05
N ARG A 536 16.42 39.45 -16.98
CA ARG A 536 15.23 39.01 -17.73
C ARG A 536 14.28 38.07 -16.96
N ALA A 537 14.26 38.15 -15.62
CA ALA A 537 13.44 37.28 -14.77
C ALA A 537 12.88 37.95 -13.49
N ALA A 538 12.31 39.16 -13.60
CA ALA A 538 11.42 39.74 -12.58
C ALA A 538 10.60 40.92 -13.14
N GLY A 539 9.29 40.96 -12.87
CA GLY A 539 8.38 42.05 -13.25
C GLY A 539 7.88 41.98 -14.71
N ALA A 540 6.62 42.33 -15.02
CA ALA A 540 5.50 42.73 -14.16
C ALA A 540 4.15 42.31 -14.78
N ALA A 541 3.07 42.35 -13.98
CA ALA A 541 1.70 42.11 -14.45
C ALA A 541 0.97 43.44 -14.70
N GLY A 542 0.07 43.48 -15.71
CA GLY A 542 -0.80 44.64 -15.97
C GLY A 542 -1.42 44.64 -17.37
N THR A 543 -2.71 44.33 -17.47
CA THR A 543 -3.60 44.65 -18.61
C THR A 543 -3.93 46.16 -18.64
N PRO A 544 -4.32 46.79 -19.78
CA PRO A 544 -5.50 46.39 -20.57
C PRO A 544 -5.48 46.61 -22.11
N GLY A 545 -6.34 45.84 -22.80
CA GLY A 545 -7.24 46.22 -23.92
C GLY A 545 -6.76 46.96 -25.20
N GLY A 546 -7.13 46.41 -26.37
CA GLY A 546 -7.56 47.23 -27.53
C GLY A 546 -7.10 46.82 -28.95
N SER A 547 -8.08 46.74 -29.87
CA SER A 547 -7.98 46.88 -31.36
C SER A 547 -7.08 45.96 -32.22
N GLY A 548 -7.66 45.45 -33.31
CA GLY A 548 -6.95 45.03 -34.56
C GLY A 548 -6.94 46.16 -35.60
N PRO A 549 -6.84 45.91 -36.94
CA PRO A 549 -6.90 44.64 -37.69
C PRO A 549 -5.49 44.31 -38.31
N GLY A 550 -5.26 43.72 -39.50
CA GLY A 550 -6.11 43.21 -40.59
C GLY A 550 -5.31 42.82 -41.87
N SER A 551 -5.84 41.89 -42.69
CA SER A 551 -5.34 41.44 -44.03
C SER A 551 -3.93 40.80 -44.08
N GLY A 552 -3.55 39.95 -45.06
CA GLY A 552 -4.34 39.17 -46.05
C GLY A 552 -3.71 39.08 -47.47
N ILE A 553 -3.70 37.88 -48.09
CA ILE A 553 -3.45 37.60 -49.55
C ILE A 553 -1.97 37.78 -50.00
N PRO A 554 -1.42 37.15 -51.09
CA PRO A 554 -1.93 36.16 -52.08
C PRO A 554 -1.37 34.72 -51.87
N GLY A 555 -1.62 33.67 -52.68
CA GLY A 555 -2.15 33.52 -54.06
C GLY A 555 -1.02 33.13 -55.06
N THR A 556 -1.15 32.24 -56.06
CA THR A 556 -2.31 31.58 -56.71
C THR A 556 -1.94 30.21 -57.35
N GLY A 557 -2.93 29.45 -57.85
CA GLY A 557 -2.77 28.53 -59.01
C GLY A 557 -3.78 27.37 -59.13
N ILE A 558 -4.44 27.22 -60.29
CA ILE A 558 -5.40 26.12 -60.70
C ILE A 558 -5.24 25.92 -62.24
N PRO A 559 -5.53 24.76 -62.91
CA PRO A 559 -6.92 24.25 -63.14
C PRO A 559 -7.11 22.71 -63.43
N GLY A 560 -8.37 22.26 -63.57
CA GLY A 560 -8.81 21.02 -64.30
C GLY A 560 -9.34 19.86 -63.41
N THR A 561 -10.64 19.52 -63.28
CA THR A 561 -11.73 19.04 -64.20
C THR A 561 -11.71 17.53 -64.56
N GLY A 562 -12.72 16.74 -64.16
CA GLY A 562 -12.93 15.35 -64.64
C GLY A 562 -14.05 14.51 -63.97
N ILE A 563 -15.07 14.14 -64.76
CA ILE A 563 -16.34 13.41 -64.50
C ILE A 563 -16.19 11.94 -63.95
N PRO A 564 -17.22 11.34 -63.27
CA PRO A 564 -17.17 9.98 -62.67
C PRO A 564 -17.83 8.83 -63.49
N GLY A 565 -17.68 7.57 -63.06
CA GLY A 565 -18.59 6.46 -63.47
C GLY A 565 -18.18 5.02 -63.10
N GLY A 566 -19.16 4.18 -62.69
CA GLY A 566 -19.10 2.70 -62.66
C GLY A 566 -18.35 2.02 -61.49
N SER A 567 -18.59 0.74 -61.12
CA SER A 567 -19.69 -0.21 -61.45
C SER A 567 -19.76 -1.36 -60.41
N LEU A 568 -20.97 -1.79 -60.03
CA LEU A 568 -21.27 -3.17 -59.57
C LEU A 568 -21.57 -4.05 -60.83
N PRO A 569 -21.66 -5.42 -60.79
CA PRO A 569 -22.11 -6.28 -59.68
C PRO A 569 -21.47 -7.71 -59.56
N GLY A 570 -22.02 -8.57 -58.69
CA GLY A 570 -22.30 -9.97 -59.06
C GLY A 570 -21.94 -11.13 -58.10
N GLY A 571 -22.94 -11.68 -57.39
CA GLY A 571 -22.95 -13.05 -56.82
C GLY A 571 -22.09 -13.33 -55.57
N GLY A 572 -22.39 -14.35 -54.74
CA GLY A 572 -23.55 -15.25 -54.69
C GLY A 572 -23.31 -16.48 -53.78
N THR A 573 -24.39 -17.12 -53.28
CA THR A 573 -24.46 -18.45 -52.58
C THR A 573 -23.58 -18.66 -51.32
N GLN A 574 -24.13 -18.88 -50.11
CA GLN A 574 -24.78 -20.11 -49.58
C GLN A 574 -23.86 -21.31 -49.29
N GLY A 575 -23.94 -21.83 -48.04
CA GLY A 575 -23.94 -23.28 -47.77
C GLY A 575 -22.82 -23.87 -46.90
N GLY A 576 -23.18 -24.33 -45.68
CA GLY A 576 -22.38 -25.22 -44.83
C GLY A 576 -21.23 -24.56 -44.03
N ASN A 577 -20.87 -25.06 -42.86
CA ASN A 577 -21.46 -26.14 -42.04
C ASN A 577 -21.12 -25.93 -40.56
#